data_AF-A0A936GHG8-F1
#
_entry.id   AF-A0A936GHG8-F1
#
_cell.length_a   1.000
_cell.length_b   1.000
_cell.length_c   1.000
_cell.angle_alpha   90.00
_cell.angle_beta   90.00
_cell.angle_gamma   90.00
#
_symmetry.space_group_name_H-M   'P 1'
#
loop_
_entity.id
_entity.type
_entity.pdbx_description
1 polymer ?
#
loop_
_entity_poly.entity_id
_entity_poly.type
_entity_poly.pdbx_seq_one_letter_code
_entity_poly.pdbx_strand_id
1 'polypeptide(L)'
;MRKIYLFLILSAAAFVLNAQQLLNHKGKDVFFSGINIAWISFATDLNSLNEAEFTRSMREISEAGGNAARWWLHTNGVSSPTFNTDSVTGITERELKNLKLGLDIAAEHGGCSEPVFVVVRYDA
;
A
#
# COMPACT_ATOMS: atom_id res chain seq x y z
N MET A 1 -50.24 -5.70 -51.23
CA MET A 1 -49.74 -4.67 -50.28
C MET A 1 -48.55 -5.26 -49.53
N ARG A 2 -47.32 -4.80 -49.83
CA ARG A 2 -46.07 -5.41 -49.38
C ARG A 2 -45.49 -4.53 -48.26
N LYS A 3 -45.65 -4.93 -46.99
CA LYS A 3 -45.08 -4.19 -45.86
C LYS A 3 -43.66 -4.70 -45.61
N ILE A 4 -42.69 -3.92 -46.06
CA ILE A 4 -41.28 -4.02 -45.68
C ILE A 4 -41.17 -3.46 -44.26
N TYR A 5 -40.82 -4.29 -43.29
CA TYR A 5 -40.42 -3.85 -41.97
C TYR A 5 -38.90 -3.98 -41.86
N LEU A 6 -38.25 -2.82 -41.96
CA LEU A 6 -36.82 -2.63 -41.75
C LEU A 6 -36.52 -2.88 -40.26
N PHE A 7 -35.98 -4.05 -39.93
CA PHE A 7 -35.45 -4.31 -38.59
C PHE A 7 -34.06 -3.68 -38.48
N LEU A 8 -34.03 -2.43 -38.01
CA LEU A 8 -32.81 -1.76 -37.57
C LEU A 8 -32.50 -2.29 -36.16
N ILE A 9 -31.71 -3.36 -36.07
CA ILE A 9 -31.21 -3.83 -34.79
C ILE A 9 -30.10 -2.87 -34.35
N LEU A 10 -30.47 -2.01 -33.40
CA LEU A 10 -29.61 -1.10 -32.67
C LEU A 10 -28.50 -1.93 -31.99
N SER A 11 -27.25 -1.82 -32.47
CA SER A 11 -26.10 -2.35 -31.77
C SER A 11 -25.85 -1.51 -30.51
N ALA A 12 -26.53 -1.86 -29.42
CA ALA A 12 -26.14 -1.39 -28.09
C ALA A 12 -24.84 -2.11 -27.72
N ALA A 13 -23.70 -1.55 -28.12
CA ALA A 13 -22.43 -1.89 -27.48
C ALA A 13 -22.54 -1.42 -26.03
N ALA A 14 -22.85 -2.35 -25.13
CA ALA A 14 -22.73 -2.11 -23.71
C ALA A 14 -21.26 -1.86 -23.43
N PHE A 15 -20.88 -0.58 -23.29
CA PHE A 15 -19.63 -0.23 -22.64
C PHE A 15 -19.76 -0.69 -21.20
N VAL A 16 -19.24 -1.88 -20.91
CA VAL A 16 -18.93 -2.24 -19.54
C VAL A 16 -17.83 -1.28 -19.13
N LEU A 17 -18.20 -0.23 -18.39
CA LEU A 17 -17.26 0.50 -17.57
C LEU A 17 -16.68 -0.52 -16.61
N ASN A 18 -15.55 -1.13 -16.99
CA ASN A 18 -14.76 -1.93 -16.08
C ASN A 18 -14.11 -0.92 -15.13
N ALA A 19 -14.86 -0.56 -14.08
CA ALA A 19 -14.25 0.09 -12.94
C ALA A 19 -13.16 -0.89 -12.47
N GLN A 20 -11.90 -0.48 -12.59
CA GLN A 20 -10.76 -1.28 -12.18
C GLN A 20 -10.93 -1.65 -10.68
N GLN A 21 -11.46 -2.84 -10.41
CA GLN A 21 -11.76 -3.31 -9.05
C GLN A 21 -10.52 -3.90 -8.37
N LEU A 22 -9.53 -4.31 -9.15
CA LEU A 22 -8.32 -5.00 -8.70
C LEU A 22 -7.08 -4.29 -9.26
N LEU A 23 -5.99 -4.33 -8.49
CA LEU A 23 -4.70 -3.78 -8.92
C LEU A 23 -3.93 -4.84 -9.69
N ASN A 24 -3.41 -4.52 -10.87
CA ASN A 24 -2.55 -5.48 -11.56
C ASN A 24 -1.12 -5.40 -10.99
N HIS A 25 -0.62 -6.52 -10.46
CA HIS A 25 0.76 -6.69 -10.03
C HIS A 25 1.38 -7.90 -10.73
N LYS A 26 2.44 -7.67 -11.52
CA LYS A 26 3.15 -8.71 -12.28
C LYS A 26 2.22 -9.60 -13.14
N GLY A 27 1.19 -8.99 -13.74
CA GLY A 27 0.24 -9.71 -14.59
C GLY A 27 -0.86 -10.46 -13.82
N LYS A 28 -0.91 -10.35 -12.49
CA LYS A 28 -2.01 -10.87 -11.66
C LYS A 28 -2.84 -9.72 -11.13
N ASP A 29 -4.15 -9.86 -11.19
CA ASP A 29 -5.05 -8.92 -10.53
C ASP A 29 -5.12 -9.28 -9.03
N VAL A 30 -4.76 -8.33 -8.17
CA VAL A 30 -4.68 -8.48 -6.72
C VAL A 30 -5.64 -7.52 -6.01
N PHE A 31 -6.25 -8.01 -4.94
CA PHE A 31 -7.00 -7.21 -3.98
C PHE A 31 -6.13 -7.00 -2.73
N PHE A 32 -5.97 -5.75 -2.28
CA PHE A 32 -5.23 -5.46 -1.05
C PHE A 32 -6.13 -5.68 0.17
N SER A 33 -5.88 -6.78 0.88
CA SER A 33 -6.54 -7.16 2.13
C SER A 33 -5.52 -7.10 3.26
N GLY A 34 -5.83 -6.38 4.33
CA GLY A 34 -4.81 -6.10 5.32
C GLY A 34 -5.28 -5.24 6.48
N ILE A 35 -4.31 -4.78 7.25
CA ILE A 35 -4.57 -3.91 8.41
C ILE A 35 -3.78 -2.61 8.33
N ASN A 36 -4.26 -1.62 9.04
CA ASN A 36 -3.48 -0.44 9.37
C ASN A 36 -2.73 -0.72 10.68
N ILE A 37 -1.45 -1.09 10.57
CA ILE A 37 -0.54 -1.17 11.73
C ILE A 37 -0.37 0.21 12.33
N ALA A 38 -0.37 1.23 11.47
CA ALA A 38 -0.22 2.65 11.81
C ALA A 38 1.20 2.99 12.30
N TRP A 39 1.66 2.38 13.37
CA TRP A 39 2.99 2.55 13.93
C TRP A 39 3.30 1.38 14.87
N ILE A 40 4.59 1.10 15.08
CA ILE A 40 5.03 0.33 16.25
C ILE A 40 5.33 1.29 17.39
N SER A 41 6.08 2.34 17.09
CA SER A 41 6.39 3.48 17.95
C SER A 41 5.94 4.77 17.26
N PHE A 42 4.89 5.38 17.81
CA PHE A 42 4.27 6.58 17.22
C PHE A 42 5.31 7.64 16.89
N ALA A 43 5.30 8.09 15.63
CA ALA A 43 6.18 9.12 15.08
C ALA A 43 7.67 8.82 15.00
N THR A 44 8.15 7.66 15.47
CA THR A 44 9.59 7.40 15.64
C THR A 44 10.10 6.14 14.95
N ASP A 45 9.23 5.37 14.27
CA ASP A 45 9.65 4.10 13.64
C ASP A 45 10.77 4.28 12.61
N LEU A 46 10.83 5.42 11.90
CA LEU A 46 11.94 5.69 10.98
C LEU A 46 13.26 5.99 11.71
N ASN A 47 13.24 6.47 12.94
CA ASN A 47 14.46 6.75 13.70
C ASN A 47 14.96 5.53 14.48
N SER A 48 14.03 4.69 14.97
CA SER A 48 14.32 3.51 15.76
C SER A 48 13.27 2.43 15.51
N LEU A 49 13.33 1.78 14.34
CA LEU A 49 12.42 0.69 14.01
C LEU A 49 12.60 -0.46 14.99
N ASN A 50 11.53 -0.87 15.67
CA ASN A 50 11.52 -2.12 16.42
C ASN A 50 11.33 -3.28 15.44
N GLU A 51 12.44 -3.80 14.94
CA GLU A 51 12.49 -4.86 13.92
C GLU A 51 11.68 -6.09 14.32
N ALA A 52 11.82 -6.58 15.55
CA ALA A 52 11.16 -7.79 16.01
C ALA A 52 9.62 -7.66 15.98
N GLU A 53 9.10 -6.53 16.45
CA GLU A 53 7.65 -6.24 16.46
C GLU A 53 7.11 -5.99 15.05
N PHE A 54 7.87 -5.29 14.21
CA PHE A 54 7.49 -5.06 12.82
C PHE A 54 7.45 -6.37 12.02
N THR A 55 8.47 -7.22 12.18
CA THR A 55 8.53 -8.56 11.60
C THR A 55 7.38 -9.44 12.08
N ARG A 56 7.10 -9.45 13.38
CA ARG A 56 5.95 -10.16 13.93
C ARG A 56 4.65 -9.71 13.27
N SER A 57 4.46 -8.40 13.14
CA SER A 57 3.25 -7.83 12.53
C SER A 57 3.09 -8.27 11.06
N MET A 58 4.15 -8.23 10.25
CA MET A 58 4.10 -8.69 8.86
C MET A 58 3.76 -10.18 8.76
N ARG A 59 4.40 -11.00 9.61
CA ARG A 59 4.13 -12.45 9.67
C ARG A 59 2.68 -12.73 10.03
N GLU A 60 2.15 -12.10 11.09
CA GLU A 60 0.78 -12.32 11.54
C GLU A 60 -0.26 -11.89 10.49
N ILE A 61 -0.01 -10.79 9.75
CA ILE A 61 -0.86 -10.37 8.63
C ILE A 61 -0.88 -11.45 7.54
N SER A 62 0.28 -11.97 7.15
CA SER A 62 0.39 -12.99 6.11
C SER A 62 -0.24 -14.32 6.56
N GLU A 63 0.00 -14.75 7.79
CA GLU A 63 -0.60 -15.97 8.37
C GLU A 63 -2.13 -15.89 8.44
N ALA A 64 -2.68 -14.69 8.59
CA ALA A 64 -4.13 -14.43 8.53
C ALA A 64 -4.68 -14.34 7.09
N GLY A 65 -3.84 -14.49 6.06
CA GLY A 65 -4.21 -14.38 4.65
C GLY A 65 -4.25 -12.95 4.10
N GLY A 66 -3.74 -11.98 4.87
CA GLY A 66 -3.55 -10.60 4.42
C GLY A 66 -2.32 -10.43 3.53
N ASN A 67 -2.35 -9.43 2.66
CA ASN A 67 -1.27 -9.09 1.73
C ASN A 67 -0.92 -7.59 1.73
N ALA A 68 -1.49 -6.81 2.66
CA ALA A 68 -1.23 -5.38 2.75
C ALA A 68 -1.11 -4.92 4.21
N ALA A 69 -0.27 -3.91 4.43
CA ALA A 69 -0.15 -3.22 5.69
C ALA A 69 -0.08 -1.71 5.43
N ARG A 70 -0.76 -0.90 6.25
CA ARG A 70 -0.63 0.56 6.19
C ARG A 70 0.20 1.07 7.37
N TRP A 71 1.26 1.82 7.06
CA TRP A 71 2.27 2.30 8.01
C TRP A 71 2.47 3.81 7.89
N TRP A 72 2.51 4.50 9.03
CA TRP A 72 2.70 5.95 9.10
C TRP A 72 4.17 6.24 9.37
N LEU A 73 4.71 7.23 8.67
CA LEU A 73 6.13 7.56 8.77
C LEU A 73 6.35 8.80 9.65
N HIS A 74 6.05 9.98 9.10
CA HIS A 74 6.34 11.26 9.74
C HIS A 74 5.33 11.64 10.82
N THR A 75 4.07 11.20 10.66
CA THR A 75 2.96 11.46 11.59
C THR A 75 2.75 12.95 11.88
N ASN A 76 3.28 13.48 12.98
CA ASN A 76 3.19 14.88 13.42
C ASN A 76 4.51 15.65 13.21
N GLY A 77 5.49 15.09 12.51
CA GLY A 77 6.76 15.76 12.22
C GLY A 77 7.75 15.81 13.38
N VAL A 78 7.48 15.18 14.54
CA VAL A 78 8.33 15.34 15.74
C VAL A 78 9.73 14.74 15.58
N SER A 79 9.87 13.70 14.76
CA SER A 79 11.14 12.99 14.58
C SER A 79 11.61 12.92 13.13
N SER A 80 10.68 13.01 12.17
CA SER A 80 10.94 12.98 10.74
C SER A 80 9.82 13.75 10.00
N PRO A 81 10.09 14.40 8.86
CA PRO A 81 11.40 14.62 8.27
C PRO A 81 12.25 15.60 9.09
N THR A 82 13.43 15.94 8.61
CA THR A 82 14.24 17.01 9.21
C THR A 82 13.69 18.36 8.80
N PHE A 83 13.45 19.23 9.79
CA PHE A 83 13.04 20.62 9.61
C PHE A 83 14.19 21.57 9.96
N ASN A 84 14.30 22.65 9.21
CA ASN A 84 14.96 23.88 9.62
C ASN A 84 13.89 24.92 9.99
N THR A 85 14.29 26.12 10.40
CA THR A 85 13.41 27.20 10.90
C THR A 85 12.09 27.39 10.10
N ASP A 86 12.14 27.27 8.78
CA ASP A 86 11.04 27.57 7.87
C ASP A 86 10.86 26.54 6.74
N SER A 87 11.60 25.42 6.77
CA SER A 87 11.72 24.53 5.62
C SER A 87 11.99 23.08 6.01
N VAL A 88 11.59 22.13 5.13
CA VAL A 88 11.97 20.72 5.22
C VAL A 88 13.32 20.54 4.51
N THR A 89 14.31 19.98 5.20
CA THR A 89 15.65 19.74 4.65
C THR A 89 15.85 18.31 4.15
N GLY A 90 14.94 17.40 4.49
CA GLY A 90 14.86 16.06 3.90
C GLY A 90 14.77 14.94 4.94
N ILE A 91 15.14 13.75 4.51
CA ILE A 91 15.15 12.52 5.31
C ILE A 91 16.61 12.13 5.56
N THR A 92 16.93 11.71 6.77
CA THR A 92 18.29 11.30 7.15
C THR A 92 18.63 9.93 6.59
N GLU A 93 19.93 9.61 6.49
CA GLU A 93 20.39 8.28 6.05
C GLU A 93 19.86 7.15 6.95
N ARG A 94 19.71 7.42 8.26
CA ARG A 94 19.15 6.47 9.23
C ARG A 94 17.68 6.17 8.92
N GLU A 95 16.89 7.20 8.68
CA GLU A 95 15.47 7.06 8.34
C GLU A 95 15.28 6.29 7.03
N LEU A 96 16.12 6.55 6.02
CA LEU A 96 16.12 5.78 4.78
C LEU A 96 16.51 4.31 5.00
N LYS A 97 17.51 4.03 5.85
CA LYS A 97 17.90 2.66 6.20
C LYS A 97 16.77 1.90 6.90
N ASN A 98 16.08 2.54 7.84
CA ASN A 98 14.97 1.91 8.55
C ASN A 98 13.73 1.74 7.66
N LEU A 99 13.45 2.69 6.76
CA LEU A 99 12.42 2.51 5.74
C LEU A 99 12.73 1.30 4.86
N LYS A 100 13.98 1.19 4.37
CA LYS A 100 14.41 0.05 3.57
C LYS A 100 14.25 -1.26 4.35
N LEU A 101 14.72 -1.31 5.60
CA LEU A 101 14.59 -2.49 6.45
C LEU A 101 13.13 -2.92 6.63
N GLY A 102 12.22 -1.99 6.93
CA GLY A 102 10.79 -2.29 7.03
C GLY A 102 10.20 -2.84 5.72
N LEU A 103 10.60 -2.30 4.56
CA LEU A 103 10.18 -2.80 3.26
C LEU A 103 10.77 -4.17 2.93
N ASP A 104 12.04 -4.43 3.29
CA ASP A 104 12.68 -5.73 3.12
C ASP A 104 11.96 -6.80 3.95
N ILE A 105 11.61 -6.51 5.21
CA ILE A 105 10.85 -7.40 6.10
C ILE A 105 9.47 -7.70 5.51
N ALA A 106 8.76 -6.69 5.03
CA ALA A 106 7.45 -6.88 4.41
C ALA A 106 7.53 -7.74 3.13
N ALA A 107 8.62 -7.60 2.38
CA ALA A 107 8.88 -8.42 1.20
C ALA A 107 9.20 -9.89 1.56
N GLU A 108 9.96 -10.13 2.63
CA GLU A 108 10.30 -11.47 3.11
C GLU A 108 9.10 -12.22 3.71
N HIS A 109 8.24 -11.51 4.45
CA HIS A 109 7.15 -12.11 5.21
C HIS A 109 5.77 -12.05 4.53
N GLY A 110 5.69 -11.71 3.24
CA GLY A 110 4.46 -11.70 2.45
C GLY A 110 3.74 -13.04 2.28
N GLY A 111 4.40 -14.15 2.58
CA GLY A 111 3.87 -15.50 2.37
C GLY A 111 4.15 -16.02 0.96
N CYS A 112 3.78 -17.28 0.71
CA CYS A 112 4.20 -18.08 -0.45
C CYS A 112 3.74 -17.59 -1.84
N SER A 113 3.03 -16.47 -1.97
CA SER A 113 2.52 -16.00 -3.25
C SER A 113 2.85 -14.55 -3.61
N GLU A 114 2.91 -13.59 -2.67
CA GLU A 114 3.24 -12.17 -2.93
C GLU A 114 3.73 -11.45 -1.64
N PRO A 115 4.55 -10.38 -1.71
CA PRO A 115 4.98 -9.59 -0.55
C PRO A 115 3.81 -8.90 0.19
N VAL A 116 3.94 -8.59 1.49
CA VAL A 116 3.01 -7.67 2.15
C VAL A 116 3.27 -6.27 1.59
N PHE A 117 2.30 -5.70 0.89
CA PHE A 117 2.41 -4.34 0.36
C PHE A 117 2.28 -3.31 1.48
N VAL A 118 3.34 -2.53 1.68
CA VAL A 118 3.30 -1.42 2.64
C VAL A 118 2.77 -0.16 1.96
N VAL A 119 1.59 0.28 2.38
CA VAL A 119 1.01 1.56 1.99
C VAL A 119 1.47 2.63 2.98
N VAL A 120 2.26 3.57 2.47
CA VAL A 120 2.82 4.67 3.26
C VAL A 120 1.85 5.84 3.30
N ARG A 121 1.61 6.40 4.49
CA ARG A 121 0.88 7.67 4.65
C ARG A 121 1.81 8.80 5.10
N TYR A 122 1.71 9.92 4.40
CA TYR A 122 2.23 11.22 4.79
C TYR A 122 1.06 12.02 5.38
N ASP A 123 1.00 12.17 6.70
CA ASP A 123 0.20 13.25 7.31
C ASP A 123 1.16 14.39 7.59
N ALA A 124 0.77 15.59 7.13
CA ALA A 124 1.41 16.85 7.44
C ALA A 124 0.42 17.70 8.24
#